data_AF-I3EIF8-F1
#
_entry.id   AF-I3EIF8-F1
#
_cell.length_a   1.000
_cell.length_b   1.000
_cell.length_c   1.000
_cell.angle_alpha   90.00
_cell.angle_beta   90.00
_cell.angle_gamma   90.00
#
_symmetry.space_group_name_H-M   'P 1'
#
loop_
_entity.id
_entity.type
_entity.pdbx_description
1 polymer ?
#
loop_
_entity_poly.entity_id
_entity_poly.type
_entity_poly.pdbx_seq_one_letter_code
_entity_poly.pdbx_strand_id
1 'polypeptide(L)'
;MDVKYILSKIIRIAANTYKRDSTFNEKYPMLKNLAYNTFISLVVYHAYMVKEINEDAIIHMIDESLRLTNISMDGIEMGALLLPQDKQKTAFYNMLDKMHIFSTHSISFLACIRNDISWAINLQSYDENSQIDESHSMLALKELCQMNESGEYSNLERALDIITANIGNFTTYDNNNNLQSNIQNLNLSDKDVHLLQLFTSCRIEYLYNFCGCNGQIYTD
;
A
#
# COMPACT_ATOMS: atom_id res chain seq x y z
N MET A 1 5.80 0.35 -28.94
CA MET A 1 5.24 0.93 -27.70
C MET A 1 5.65 -0.02 -26.58
N ASP A 2 6.29 0.48 -25.52
CA ASP A 2 6.81 -0.38 -24.44
C ASP A 2 5.65 -1.05 -23.70
N VAL A 3 5.72 -2.36 -23.48
CA VAL A 3 4.75 -3.15 -22.71
C VAL A 3 4.55 -2.53 -21.33
N LYS A 4 5.63 -2.06 -20.69
CA LYS A 4 5.56 -1.39 -19.38
C LYS A 4 4.74 -0.11 -19.42
N TYR A 5 4.81 0.64 -20.52
CA TYR A 5 4.04 1.87 -20.72
C TYR A 5 2.54 1.59 -20.90
N ILE A 6 2.18 0.48 -21.55
CA ILE A 6 0.77 0.09 -21.71
C ILE A 6 0.20 -0.36 -20.36
N LEU A 7 0.94 -1.18 -19.62
CA LEU A 7 0.52 -1.65 -18.29
C LEU A 7 0.33 -0.50 -17.30
N SER A 8 1.23 0.50 -17.27
CA SER A 8 1.07 1.68 -16.40
C SER A 8 -0.19 2.48 -16.75
N LYS A 9 -0.53 2.58 -18.04
CA LYS A 9 -1.77 3.23 -18.50
C LYS A 9 -3.02 2.46 -18.06
N ILE A 10 -2.99 1.13 -18.09
CA ILE A 10 -4.11 0.29 -17.64
C ILE A 10 -4.33 0.44 -16.14
N ILE A 11 -3.27 0.39 -15.33
CA ILE A 11 -3.34 0.61 -13.88
C ILE A 11 -3.99 1.97 -13.58
N ARG A 12 -3.60 3.02 -14.33
CA ARG A 12 -4.19 4.35 -14.19
C ARG A 12 -5.67 4.40 -14.56
N ILE A 13 -6.07 3.73 -15.65
CA ILE A 13 -7.49 3.65 -16.04
C ILE A 13 -8.29 2.94 -14.96
N ALA A 14 -7.77 1.84 -14.41
CA ALA A 14 -8.42 1.12 -13.32
C ALA A 14 -8.59 2.02 -12.08
N ALA A 15 -7.53 2.70 -11.62
CA ALA A 15 -7.59 3.61 -10.48
C ALA A 15 -8.56 4.80 -10.68
N ASN A 16 -8.67 5.32 -11.91
CA ASN A 16 -9.59 6.40 -12.22
C ASN A 16 -11.06 5.95 -12.35
N THR A 17 -11.27 4.72 -12.83
CA THR A 17 -12.60 4.13 -13.03
C THR A 17 -13.18 3.67 -11.70
N TYR A 18 -12.38 2.95 -10.93
CA TYR A 18 -12.73 2.45 -9.61
C TYR A 18 -12.21 3.45 -8.59
N LYS A 19 -13.01 4.43 -8.21
CA LYS A 19 -12.57 5.45 -7.23
C LYS A 19 -12.56 4.88 -5.81
N ARG A 20 -11.52 5.26 -5.06
CA ARG A 20 -11.31 4.91 -3.64
C ARG A 20 -12.55 5.16 -2.78
N ASP A 21 -13.20 6.31 -2.94
CA ASP A 21 -14.31 6.72 -2.07
C ASP A 21 -15.65 6.05 -2.38
N SER A 22 -15.81 5.43 -3.55
CA SER A 22 -17.12 4.94 -4.01
C SER A 22 -17.17 3.44 -4.28
N THR A 23 -16.08 2.82 -4.75
CA THR A 23 -16.14 1.46 -5.33
C THR A 23 -16.52 0.37 -4.33
N PHE A 24 -15.95 0.42 -3.13
CA PHE A 24 -16.14 -0.61 -2.11
C PHE A 24 -16.93 -0.12 -0.89
N ASN A 25 -17.29 1.16 -0.86
CA ASN A 25 -17.90 1.79 0.31
C ASN A 25 -19.28 1.23 0.65
N GLU A 26 -20.07 0.85 -0.37
CA GLU A 26 -21.40 0.28 -0.15
C GLU A 26 -21.35 -1.14 0.43
N LYS A 27 -20.46 -1.99 -0.09
CA LYS A 27 -20.35 -3.39 0.35
C LYS A 27 -19.52 -3.55 1.62
N TYR A 28 -18.44 -2.78 1.75
CA TYR A 28 -17.43 -2.94 2.81
C TYR A 28 -17.10 -1.60 3.49
N PRO A 29 -18.05 -0.94 4.17
CA PRO A 29 -17.84 0.40 4.71
C PRO A 29 -16.68 0.49 5.72
N MET A 30 -16.49 -0.56 6.53
CA MET A 30 -15.42 -0.63 7.54
C MET A 30 -14.08 -1.09 6.98
N LEU A 31 -14.05 -1.63 5.75
CA LEU A 31 -12.85 -2.15 5.09
C LEU A 31 -12.58 -1.42 3.77
N LYS A 32 -13.22 -0.29 3.50
CA LYS A 32 -13.21 0.34 2.16
C LYS A 32 -11.79 0.65 1.67
N ASN A 33 -10.90 1.10 2.56
CA ASN A 33 -9.51 1.40 2.23
C ASN A 33 -8.74 0.11 1.96
N LEU A 34 -8.84 -0.87 2.86
CA LEU A 34 -8.31 -2.21 2.66
C LEU A 34 -8.76 -2.82 1.33
N ALA A 35 -10.05 -2.89 1.06
CA ALA A 35 -10.63 -3.43 -0.16
C ALA A 35 -10.10 -2.71 -1.41
N TYR A 36 -10.07 -1.38 -1.39
CA TYR A 36 -9.53 -0.59 -2.49
C TYR A 36 -8.04 -0.87 -2.73
N ASN A 37 -7.25 -0.86 -1.66
CA ASN A 37 -5.81 -1.10 -1.73
C ASN A 37 -5.53 -2.51 -2.25
N THR A 38 -6.25 -3.53 -1.77
CA THR A 38 -6.17 -4.91 -2.28
C THR A 38 -6.53 -5.01 -3.75
N PHE A 39 -7.58 -4.34 -4.18
CA PHE A 39 -7.97 -4.30 -5.59
C PHE A 39 -6.86 -3.72 -6.48
N ILE A 40 -6.34 -2.54 -6.14
CA ILE A 40 -5.25 -1.92 -6.92
C ILE A 40 -4.00 -2.81 -6.92
N SER A 41 -3.68 -3.44 -5.80
CA SER A 41 -2.57 -4.39 -5.69
C SER A 41 -2.70 -5.55 -6.67
N LEU A 42 -3.89 -6.15 -6.73
CA LEU A 42 -4.17 -7.27 -7.61
C LEU A 42 -4.14 -6.84 -9.08
N VAL A 43 -4.65 -5.64 -9.39
CA VAL A 43 -4.55 -5.07 -10.75
C VAL A 43 -3.08 -4.90 -11.15
N VAL A 44 -2.24 -4.35 -10.27
CA VAL A 44 -0.80 -4.19 -10.53
C VAL A 44 -0.12 -5.55 -10.71
N TYR A 45 -0.39 -6.50 -9.81
CA TYR A 45 0.17 -7.84 -9.87
C TYR A 45 -0.19 -8.57 -11.17
N HIS A 46 -1.48 -8.60 -11.50
CA HIS A 46 -1.94 -9.22 -12.74
C HIS A 46 -1.39 -8.50 -13.97
N ALA A 47 -1.28 -7.17 -13.95
CA ALA A 47 -0.68 -6.41 -15.04
C ALA A 47 0.77 -6.86 -15.33
N TYR A 48 1.56 -7.12 -14.29
CA TYR A 48 2.92 -7.64 -14.45
C TYR A 48 2.99 -9.10 -14.93
N MET A 49 1.93 -9.89 -14.70
CA MET A 49 1.87 -11.30 -15.09
C MET A 49 1.30 -11.53 -16.50
N VAL A 50 0.65 -10.53 -17.09
CA VAL A 50 0.09 -10.61 -18.44
C VAL A 50 1.22 -10.69 -19.48
N LYS A 51 1.22 -11.79 -20.25
CA LYS A 51 2.20 -12.04 -21.32
C LYS A 51 1.84 -11.35 -22.63
N GLU A 52 0.55 -11.22 -22.92
CA GLU A 52 0.01 -10.61 -24.14
C GLU A 52 -1.08 -9.62 -23.77
N ILE A 53 -0.93 -8.37 -24.22
CA ILE A 53 -1.90 -7.32 -23.91
C ILE A 53 -2.93 -7.25 -25.04
N ASN A 54 -4.16 -7.66 -24.73
CA ASN A 54 -5.35 -7.43 -25.53
C ASN A 54 -6.53 -7.07 -24.63
N GLU A 55 -7.66 -6.68 -25.22
CA GLU A 55 -8.84 -6.21 -24.49
C GLU A 55 -9.38 -7.26 -23.51
N ASP A 56 -9.54 -8.51 -23.97
CA ASP A 56 -10.02 -9.62 -23.13
C ASP A 56 -9.10 -9.88 -21.93
N ALA A 57 -7.79 -9.84 -22.14
CA ALA A 57 -6.81 -10.02 -21.08
C ALA A 57 -6.88 -8.89 -20.03
N ILE A 58 -7.14 -7.64 -20.47
CA ILE A 58 -7.31 -6.49 -19.58
C ILE A 58 -8.61 -6.63 -18.77
N ILE A 59 -9.72 -6.97 -19.43
CA ILE A 59 -11.02 -7.16 -18.77
C ILE A 59 -10.91 -8.29 -17.74
N HIS A 60 -10.39 -9.45 -18.14
CA HIS A 60 -10.20 -10.59 -17.26
C HIS A 60 -9.34 -10.24 -16.05
N MET A 61 -8.25 -9.50 -16.25
CA MET A 61 -7.40 -9.03 -15.15
C MET A 61 -8.18 -8.18 -14.14
N ILE A 62 -8.98 -7.23 -14.61
CA ILE A 62 -9.75 -6.33 -13.74
C ILE A 62 -10.83 -7.12 -12.99
N ASP A 63 -11.56 -7.98 -13.70
CA ASP A 63 -12.63 -8.81 -13.13
C ASP A 63 -12.08 -9.78 -12.09
N GLU A 64 -10.95 -10.43 -12.37
CA GLU A 64 -10.31 -11.34 -11.42
C GLU A 64 -9.79 -10.60 -10.18
N SER A 65 -9.21 -9.41 -10.35
CA SER A 65 -8.82 -8.56 -9.23
C SER A 65 -10.02 -8.17 -8.36
N LEU A 66 -11.16 -7.79 -8.97
CA LEU A 66 -12.40 -7.51 -8.24
C LEU A 66 -12.90 -8.75 -7.48
N ARG A 67 -12.91 -9.91 -8.14
CA ARG A 67 -13.37 -11.17 -7.56
C ARG A 67 -12.53 -11.56 -6.35
N LEU A 68 -11.21 -11.50 -6.46
CA LEU A 68 -10.28 -11.86 -5.39
C LEU A 68 -10.33 -10.85 -4.21
N THR A 69 -10.50 -9.56 -4.50
CA THR A 69 -10.76 -8.56 -3.45
C THR A 69 -12.02 -8.91 -2.68
N ASN A 70 -13.13 -9.19 -3.36
CA ASN A 70 -14.39 -9.55 -2.71
C ASN A 70 -14.23 -10.80 -1.83
N ILE A 71 -13.59 -11.85 -2.33
CA ILE A 71 -13.33 -13.08 -1.55
C ILE A 71 -12.53 -12.77 -0.29
N SER A 72 -11.50 -11.93 -0.41
CA SER A 72 -10.65 -11.55 0.73
C SER A 72 -11.46 -10.78 1.78
N MET A 73 -12.27 -9.81 1.34
CA MET A 73 -13.08 -8.99 2.25
C MET A 73 -14.21 -9.81 2.90
N ASP A 74 -14.91 -10.64 2.13
CA ASP A 74 -15.95 -11.54 2.64
C ASP A 74 -15.37 -12.50 3.70
N GLY A 75 -14.15 -13.02 3.47
CA GLY A 75 -13.43 -13.85 4.45
C GLY A 75 -13.09 -13.10 5.75
N ILE A 76 -12.68 -11.84 5.64
CA ILE A 76 -12.41 -10.98 6.81
C ILE A 76 -13.70 -10.70 7.60
N GLU A 77 -14.81 -10.39 6.91
CA GLU A 77 -16.11 -10.18 7.57
C GLU A 77 -16.60 -11.45 8.26
N MET A 78 -16.47 -12.61 7.62
CA MET A 78 -16.78 -13.91 8.25
C MET A 78 -15.91 -14.16 9.48
N GLY A 79 -14.61 -13.85 9.42
CA GLY A 79 -13.71 -13.95 10.58
C GLY A 79 -14.14 -13.04 11.73
N ALA A 80 -14.60 -11.82 11.43
CA ALA A 80 -15.08 -10.88 12.43
C ALA A 80 -16.37 -11.35 13.14
N LEU A 81 -17.18 -12.21 12.52
CA LEU A 81 -18.36 -12.81 13.18
C LEU A 81 -17.99 -13.71 14.36
N LEU A 82 -16.75 -14.21 14.41
CA LEU A 82 -16.23 -15.00 15.53
C LEU A 82 -15.94 -14.15 16.77
N LEU A 83 -15.88 -12.81 16.62
CA LEU A 83 -15.61 -11.90 17.71
C LEU A 83 -16.91 -11.52 18.43
N PRO A 84 -17.05 -11.80 19.74
CA PRO A 84 -18.30 -11.67 20.46
C PRO A 84 -18.73 -10.21 20.73
N GLN A 85 -17.80 -9.25 20.69
CA GLN A 85 -18.08 -7.85 21.03
C GLN A 85 -17.78 -6.91 19.86
N ASP A 86 -18.63 -5.91 19.65
CA ASP A 86 -18.44 -4.93 18.57
C ASP A 86 -17.16 -4.10 18.74
N LYS A 87 -16.73 -3.86 19.98
CA LYS A 87 -15.43 -3.23 20.25
C LYS A 87 -14.26 -4.08 19.74
N GLN A 88 -14.34 -5.40 19.86
CA GLN A 88 -13.32 -6.32 19.36
C GLN A 88 -13.33 -6.37 17.82
N LYS A 89 -14.52 -6.39 17.20
CA LYS A 89 -14.65 -6.30 15.73
C LYS A 89 -14.06 -5.00 15.19
N THR A 90 -14.36 -3.88 15.84
CA THR A 90 -13.80 -2.56 15.48
C THR A 90 -12.29 -2.56 15.61
N ALA A 91 -11.75 -3.08 16.71
CA ALA A 91 -10.30 -3.19 16.91
C ALA A 91 -9.64 -4.11 15.85
N PHE A 92 -10.31 -5.21 15.50
CA PHE A 92 -9.85 -6.14 14.46
C PHE A 92 -9.82 -5.48 13.08
N TYR A 93 -10.89 -4.78 12.68
CA TYR A 93 -10.92 -4.04 11.42
C TYR A 93 -9.88 -2.92 11.39
N ASN A 94 -9.74 -2.15 12.48
CA ASN A 94 -8.70 -1.12 12.56
C ASN A 94 -7.29 -1.70 12.45
N MET A 95 -7.04 -2.86 13.07
CA MET A 95 -5.75 -3.55 12.94
C MET A 95 -5.50 -3.98 11.50
N LEU A 96 -6.49 -4.58 10.84
CA LEU A 96 -6.37 -5.01 9.46
C LEU A 96 -6.20 -3.82 8.51
N ASP A 97 -6.97 -2.74 8.68
CA ASP A 97 -6.84 -1.54 7.85
C ASP A 97 -5.47 -0.86 7.99
N LYS A 98 -4.79 -1.04 9.13
CA LYS A 98 -3.45 -0.50 9.36
C LYS A 98 -2.33 -1.45 8.93
N MET A 99 -2.52 -2.76 9.07
CA MET A 99 -1.47 -3.77 8.88
C MET A 99 -1.62 -4.60 7.60
N HIS A 100 -2.68 -4.41 6.81
CA HIS A 100 -2.96 -5.18 5.59
C HIS A 100 -1.82 -5.20 4.61
N ILE A 101 -1.07 -4.10 4.52
CA ILE A 101 0.11 -3.95 3.68
C ILE A 101 1.10 -5.11 3.92
N PHE A 102 1.15 -5.64 5.15
CA PHE A 102 2.00 -6.76 5.54
C PHE A 102 1.29 -8.11 5.56
N SER A 103 -0.02 -8.16 5.82
CA SER A 103 -0.73 -9.43 6.10
C SER A 103 -1.49 -10.04 4.92
N THR A 104 -1.78 -9.25 3.88
CA THR A 104 -2.62 -9.69 2.75
C THR A 104 -1.96 -9.51 1.39
N HIS A 105 -0.80 -8.84 1.35
CA HIS A 105 -0.14 -8.47 0.11
C HIS A 105 1.25 -9.11 0.02
N SER A 106 1.67 -9.42 -1.21
CA SER A 106 3.00 -9.98 -1.45
C SER A 106 4.10 -8.96 -1.14
N ILE A 107 5.31 -9.45 -0.89
CA ILE A 107 6.50 -8.60 -0.71
C ILE A 107 6.73 -7.64 -1.90
N SER A 108 6.30 -8.03 -3.11
CA SER A 108 6.35 -7.20 -4.31
C SER A 108 5.43 -5.98 -4.22
N PHE A 109 4.27 -6.09 -3.56
CA PHE A 109 3.38 -4.96 -3.35
C PHE A 109 3.97 -3.93 -2.37
N LEU A 110 4.59 -4.41 -1.29
CA LEU A 110 5.37 -3.58 -0.38
C LEU A 110 6.48 -2.83 -1.11
N ALA A 111 7.16 -3.48 -2.05
CA ALA A 111 8.15 -2.85 -2.90
C ALA A 111 7.53 -1.77 -3.81
N CYS A 112 6.33 -1.99 -4.37
CA CYS A 112 5.61 -0.97 -5.15
C CYS A 112 5.25 0.26 -4.32
N ILE A 113 4.68 0.07 -3.13
CA ILE A 113 4.37 1.19 -2.21
C ILE A 113 5.63 1.96 -1.87
N ARG A 114 6.70 1.25 -1.51
CA ARG A 114 7.98 1.86 -1.18
C ARG A 114 8.52 2.68 -2.33
N ASN A 115 8.49 2.14 -3.55
CA ASN A 115 8.95 2.85 -4.74
C ASN A 115 8.12 4.11 -5.03
N ASP A 116 6.78 4.05 -4.89
CA ASP A 116 5.90 5.20 -5.06
C ASP A 116 6.27 6.33 -4.08
N ILE A 117 6.41 6.00 -2.79
CA ILE A 117 6.82 6.96 -1.76
C ILE A 117 8.21 7.52 -2.05
N SER A 118 9.19 6.67 -2.34
CA SER A 118 10.57 7.08 -2.60
C SER A 118 10.70 7.95 -3.84
N TRP A 119 10.01 7.62 -4.93
CA TRP A 119 9.99 8.47 -6.12
C TRP A 119 9.37 9.83 -5.83
N ALA A 120 8.29 9.88 -5.06
CA ALA A 120 7.67 11.14 -4.68
C ALA A 120 8.60 12.04 -3.85
N ILE A 121 9.33 11.47 -2.90
CA ILE A 121 10.30 12.19 -2.06
C ILE A 121 11.48 12.70 -2.91
N ASN A 122 12.02 11.85 -3.78
CA ASN A 122 13.15 12.19 -4.66
C ASN A 122 12.76 13.26 -5.69
N LEU A 123 11.53 13.23 -6.22
CA LEU A 123 11.05 14.23 -7.16
C LEU A 123 10.79 15.60 -6.50
N GLN A 124 10.55 15.62 -5.19
CA GLN A 124 10.39 16.85 -4.41
C GLN A 124 11.75 17.48 -4.03
N SER A 125 12.77 16.64 -3.89
CA SER A 125 14.10 17.03 -3.44
C SER A 125 15.04 17.09 -4.64
N TYR A 126 15.39 18.27 -5.15
CA TYR A 126 16.42 18.45 -6.20
C TYR A 126 17.84 18.01 -5.77
N ASP A 127 17.98 17.29 -4.67
CA ASP A 127 19.26 16.89 -4.08
C ASP A 127 19.46 15.39 -4.27
N GLU A 128 20.43 15.03 -5.12
CA GLU A 128 20.81 13.65 -5.50
C GLU A 128 21.22 12.78 -4.30
N ASN A 129 21.38 13.38 -3.11
CA ASN A 129 21.77 12.71 -1.87
C ASN A 129 20.61 12.21 -1.00
N SER A 130 19.35 12.37 -1.42
CA SER A 130 18.18 11.80 -0.74
C SER A 130 17.92 10.33 -1.09
N GLN A 131 18.90 9.64 -1.68
CA GLN A 131 18.83 8.21 -1.92
C GLN A 131 18.64 7.46 -0.60
N ILE A 132 17.73 6.48 -0.65
CA ILE A 132 17.47 5.52 0.41
C ILE A 132 18.79 4.89 0.87
N ASP A 133 19.28 5.29 2.03
CA ASP A 133 20.42 4.63 2.65
C ASP A 133 19.94 3.49 3.55
N GLU A 134 19.82 2.30 2.94
CA GLU A 134 19.47 1.07 3.66
C GLU A 134 20.52 0.69 4.74
N SER A 135 21.72 1.29 4.73
CA SER A 135 22.73 1.07 5.79
C SER A 135 22.22 1.53 7.15
N HIS A 136 21.25 2.45 7.18
CA HIS A 136 20.57 2.94 8.38
C HIS A 136 19.26 2.21 8.70
N SER A 137 18.92 1.13 8.00
CA SER A 137 17.62 0.45 8.13
C SER A 137 17.24 0.06 9.57
N MET A 138 18.20 -0.36 10.40
CA MET A 138 17.91 -0.71 11.80
C MET A 138 17.64 0.52 12.67
N LEU A 139 18.32 1.64 12.41
CA LEU A 139 18.07 2.90 13.12
C LEU A 139 16.71 3.47 12.72
N ALA A 140 16.38 3.43 11.43
CA ALA A 140 15.08 3.84 10.93
C ALA A 140 13.94 3.00 11.54
N LEU A 141 14.11 1.67 11.60
CA LEU A 141 13.12 0.79 12.23
C LEU A 141 12.98 1.09 13.73
N LYS A 142 14.09 1.32 14.43
CA LYS A 142 14.07 1.68 15.85
C LYS A 142 13.27 2.96 16.08
N GLU A 143 13.44 3.98 15.24
CA GLU A 143 12.72 5.26 15.33
C GLU A 143 11.24 5.11 14.99
N LEU A 144 10.89 4.30 13.99
CA LEU A 144 9.49 3.95 13.69
C LEU A 144 8.82 3.25 14.88
N CYS A 145 9.55 2.40 15.61
CA CYS A 145 9.03 1.74 16.80
C CYS A 145 8.92 2.64 18.04
N GLN A 146 9.44 3.87 18.00
CA GLN A 146 9.27 4.81 19.10
C GLN A 146 7.84 5.37 19.16
N MET A 147 7.43 5.75 20.37
CA MET A 147 6.20 6.52 20.55
C MET A 147 6.35 7.90 19.93
N ASN A 148 5.26 8.40 19.38
CA ASN A 148 5.18 9.78 18.93
C ASN A 148 5.31 10.74 20.13
N GLU A 149 5.44 12.04 19.85
CA GLU A 149 5.61 13.08 20.88
C GLU A 149 4.45 13.13 21.90
N SER A 150 3.23 12.76 21.51
CA SER A 150 2.08 12.71 22.42
C SER A 150 2.03 11.45 23.31
N GLY A 151 2.78 10.40 22.95
CA GLY A 151 2.70 9.10 23.62
C GLY A 151 1.43 8.30 23.34
N GLU A 152 0.61 8.69 22.37
CA GLU A 152 -0.67 8.03 22.06
C GLU A 152 -0.53 6.88 21.07
N TYR A 153 0.41 6.99 20.12
CA TYR A 153 0.64 5.99 19.08
C TYR A 153 2.13 5.90 18.73
N SER A 154 2.54 4.81 18.06
CA SER A 154 3.91 4.68 17.55
C SER A 154 4.11 5.45 16.24
N ASN A 155 5.35 5.87 15.96
CA ASN A 155 5.70 6.49 14.68
C ASN A 155 5.35 5.58 13.48
N LEU A 156 5.49 4.26 13.64
CA LEU A 156 5.09 3.26 12.66
C LEU A 156 3.58 3.27 12.43
N GLU A 157 2.78 3.34 13.48
CA GLU A 157 1.33 3.42 13.37
C GLU A 157 0.90 4.64 12.55
N ARG A 158 1.51 5.79 12.79
CA ARG A 158 1.25 6.99 12.00
C ARG A 158 1.70 6.85 10.55
N ALA A 159 2.87 6.27 10.31
CA ALA A 159 3.35 6.00 8.95
C ALA A 159 2.35 5.10 8.20
N LEU A 160 1.84 4.05 8.84
CA LEU A 160 0.86 3.15 8.25
C LEU A 160 -0.48 3.81 8.00
N ASP A 161 -0.95 4.70 8.88
CA ASP A 161 -2.16 5.49 8.63
C ASP A 161 -2.01 6.35 7.37
N ILE A 162 -0.86 7.02 7.19
CA ILE A 162 -0.57 7.85 6.01
C ILE A 162 -0.52 6.97 4.76
N ILE A 163 0.22 5.87 4.81
CA ILE A 163 0.37 4.96 3.66
C ILE A 163 -0.99 4.42 3.28
N THR A 164 -1.74 3.83 4.20
CA THR A 164 -3.08 3.28 3.97
C THR A 164 -4.01 4.28 3.28
N ALA A 165 -4.02 5.52 3.76
CA ALA A 165 -4.84 6.60 3.21
C ALA A 165 -4.41 7.05 1.81
N ASN A 166 -3.14 6.85 1.43
CA ASN A 166 -2.54 7.44 0.22
C ASN A 166 -1.84 6.43 -0.71
N ILE A 167 -1.99 5.12 -0.50
CA ILE A 167 -1.38 4.07 -1.36
C ILE A 167 -1.64 4.37 -2.84
N GLY A 168 -0.55 4.43 -3.62
CA GLY A 168 -0.59 4.68 -5.06
C GLY A 168 -0.91 6.12 -5.45
N ASN A 169 -0.85 7.07 -4.51
CA ASN A 169 -1.14 8.48 -4.74
C ASN A 169 0.02 9.39 -4.29
N PHE A 170 1.19 8.84 -3.94
CA PHE A 170 2.36 9.64 -3.57
C PHE A 170 3.02 10.28 -4.79
N THR A 171 3.02 9.57 -5.92
CA THR A 171 3.33 10.15 -7.22
C THR A 171 2.08 10.37 -8.06
N THR A 172 2.20 11.26 -9.06
CA THR A 172 1.19 11.50 -10.08
C THR A 172 1.86 11.71 -11.43
N TYR A 173 1.07 11.86 -12.49
CA TYR A 173 1.57 12.18 -13.82
C TYR A 173 0.97 13.49 -14.33
N ASP A 174 1.80 14.33 -14.95
CA ASP A 174 1.31 15.51 -15.65
C ASP A 174 0.60 15.16 -16.97
N ASN A 175 0.05 16.16 -17.67
CA ASN A 175 -0.62 15.99 -18.96
C ASN A 175 0.28 15.43 -20.07
N ASN A 176 1.60 15.52 -19.90
CA ASN A 176 2.61 14.98 -20.82
C ASN A 176 3.07 13.58 -20.43
N ASN A 177 2.48 12.97 -19.38
CA ASN A 177 2.87 11.71 -18.76
C ASN A 177 4.27 11.72 -18.10
N ASN A 178 4.75 12.87 -17.65
CA ASN A 178 5.93 12.92 -16.78
C ASN A 178 5.52 12.61 -15.34
N LEU A 179 6.28 11.75 -14.67
CA LEU A 179 6.09 11.45 -13.26
C LEU A 179 6.40 12.69 -12.41
N GLN A 180 5.53 13.02 -11.47
CA GLN A 180 5.62 14.15 -10.56
C GLN A 180 5.41 13.69 -9.12
N SER A 181 6.02 14.39 -8.17
CA SER A 181 5.65 14.24 -6.76
C SER A 181 4.24 14.77 -6.52
N ASN A 182 3.45 14.07 -5.72
CA ASN A 182 2.13 14.51 -5.28
C ASN A 182 2.07 14.81 -3.77
N ILE A 183 3.19 14.66 -3.04
CA ILE A 183 3.25 14.79 -1.57
C ILE A 183 2.65 16.11 -1.07
N GLN A 184 2.94 17.23 -1.76
CA GLN A 184 2.44 18.56 -1.38
C GLN A 184 0.91 18.68 -1.43
N ASN A 185 0.23 17.82 -2.20
CA ASN A 185 -1.23 17.80 -2.32
C ASN A 185 -1.90 16.83 -1.32
N LEU A 186 -1.12 16.08 -0.55
CA LEU A 186 -1.63 15.06 0.39
C LEU A 186 -1.87 15.59 1.81
N ASN A 187 -1.74 16.90 2.04
CA ASN A 187 -1.88 17.53 3.36
C ASN A 187 -1.01 16.88 4.45
N LEU A 188 0.22 16.52 4.10
CA LEU A 188 1.20 15.91 5.01
C LEU A 188 2.09 16.97 5.65
N SER A 189 2.39 16.82 6.94
CA SER A 189 3.38 17.66 7.62
C SER A 189 4.81 17.21 7.32
N ASP A 190 5.81 18.04 7.61
CA ASP A 190 7.23 17.66 7.48
C ASP A 190 7.56 16.42 8.32
N LYS A 191 6.93 16.28 9.50
CA LYS A 191 7.05 15.08 10.34
C LYS A 191 6.47 13.85 9.65
N ASP A 192 5.32 13.97 9.00
CA ASP A 192 4.71 12.87 8.24
C ASP A 192 5.62 12.44 7.06
N VAL A 193 6.23 13.40 6.36
CA VAL A 193 7.20 13.13 5.28
C VAL A 193 8.46 12.44 5.82
N HIS A 194 8.97 12.87 6.97
CA HIS A 194 10.08 12.20 7.66
C HIS A 194 9.75 10.75 8.02
N LEU A 195 8.55 10.48 8.54
CA LEU A 195 8.11 9.10 8.83
C LEU A 195 8.04 8.23 7.58
N LEU A 196 7.61 8.79 6.44
CA LEU A 196 7.64 8.10 5.15
C LEU A 196 9.08 7.84 4.68
N GLN A 197 10.00 8.79 4.87
CA GLN A 197 11.43 8.58 4.60
C GLN A 197 11.99 7.41 5.43
N LEU A 198 11.74 7.41 6.75
CA LEU A 198 12.14 6.31 7.64
C LEU A 198 11.59 4.96 7.16
N PHE A 199 10.30 4.92 6.80
CA PHE A 199 9.66 3.71 6.27
C PHE A 199 10.38 3.21 5.01
N THR A 200 10.69 4.09 4.07
CA THR A 200 11.39 3.69 2.84
C THR A 200 12.85 3.29 3.06
N SER A 201 13.50 3.78 4.11
CA SER A 201 14.86 3.41 4.51
C SER A 201 14.94 2.06 5.23
N CYS A 202 13.81 1.50 5.66
CA CYS A 202 13.77 0.15 6.20
C CYS A 202 13.86 -0.91 5.10
N ARG A 203 14.66 -1.95 5.36
CA ARG A 203 14.63 -3.19 4.59
C ARG A 203 13.25 -3.83 4.69
N ILE A 204 12.67 -4.13 3.53
CA ILE A 204 11.32 -4.72 3.43
C ILE A 204 11.24 -6.03 4.21
N GLU A 205 12.32 -6.82 4.22
CA GLU A 205 12.36 -8.08 4.96
C GLU A 205 12.21 -7.86 6.47
N TYR A 206 12.75 -6.77 7.03
CA TYR A 206 12.60 -6.46 8.45
C TYR A 206 11.18 -6.03 8.79
N LEU A 207 10.55 -5.21 7.95
CA LEU A 207 9.16 -4.80 8.13
C LEU A 207 8.20 -6.01 8.03
N TYR A 208 8.43 -6.90 7.06
CA TYR A 208 7.62 -8.10 6.86
C TYR A 208 7.80 -9.13 7.98
N ASN A 209 9.04 -9.33 8.45
CA ASN A 209 9.35 -10.23 9.57
C ASN A 209 8.78 -9.71 10.90
N PHE A 210 8.76 -8.40 11.11
CA PHE A 210 8.20 -7.78 12.31
C PHE A 210 6.70 -8.09 12.49
N CYS A 211 5.95 -8.25 11.41
CA CYS A 211 4.52 -8.56 11.42
C CYS A 211 4.19 -10.07 11.45
N GLY A 212 5.18 -10.95 11.54
CA GLY A 212 4.97 -12.38 11.84
C GLY A 212 4.50 -13.25 10.67
N CYS A 213 4.60 -12.81 9.42
CA CYS A 213 4.22 -13.62 8.24
C CYS A 213 5.26 -14.65 7.80
N ASN A 214 6.09 -15.15 8.74
CA ASN A 214 6.99 -16.28 8.52
C ASN A 214 6.60 -17.44 9.44
N GLY A 215 5.62 -18.23 8.99
CA GLY A 215 5.71 -19.67 9.19
C GLY A 215 6.91 -20.14 8.37
N GLN A 216 8.09 -20.13 8.98
CA GLN A 216 9.26 -20.81 8.43
C GLN A 216 8.92 -22.28 8.30
N ILE A 217 8.59 -22.72 7.09
CA ILE A 217 8.86 -24.10 6.70
C ILE A 217 10.37 -24.17 6.49
N TYR A 218 11.11 -24.33 7.58
CA TYR A 218 12.38 -25.03 7.51
C TYR A 218 12.01 -26.51 7.33
N THR A 219 12.11 -27.01 6.09
CA THR A 219 12.34 -28.43 5.89
C THR A 219 13.83 -28.67 6.06
N ASP A 220 14.17 -29.47 7.06
CA ASP A 220 15.44 -30.21 7.13
C ASP A 220 15.67 -31.06 5.87
#